data_AF-A0A448ZXA0-F1
#
_entry.id   AF-A0A448ZXA0-F1
#
_cell.length_a   1.000
_cell.length_b   1.000
_cell.length_c   1.000
_cell.angle_alpha   90.00
_cell.angle_beta   90.00
_cell.angle_gamma   90.00
#
_symmetry.space_group_name_H-M   'P 1'
#
loop_
_entity.id
_entity.type
_entity.pdbx_description
1 polymer ?
#
loop_
_entity_poly.entity_id
_entity_poly.type
_entity_poly.pdbx_seq_one_letter_code
_entity_poly.pdbx_strand_id
1 'polypeptide(L)'
;MSNIILPIPSLEIQNKIVQILDKLEIYSKDINTGLPLEVSERKKQYDYYLNKLLTFKTGGAIGSEQLECLKFLENILNFTIEYKELWSIVNFDKKFKGVDKNKQETILKFKHISATNLKKYFLVPNCNEVRLLSTGLYDEYTKYNKKDLNINYGEVISIPSGGDAILKYHQGYFIDSLNILFSSKDPKQWNLKFIYYFLKSKINFIRNNFVGSSIKHPNMKEIINLIIPIPSLDIQNKIVQILDKLELYAKDINEGLPQEIKLRKNQFDFYLNKLLKFNK
;
A
#
# COMPACT_ATOMS: atom_id res chain seq x y z
N MET A 1 7.45 -53.29 -2.98
CA MET A 1 6.32 -52.39 -3.31
C MET A 1 5.14 -52.81 -2.46
N SER A 2 4.69 -51.97 -1.54
CA SER A 2 3.52 -52.25 -0.69
C SER A 2 2.24 -52.12 -1.51
N ASN A 3 1.44 -53.19 -1.58
CA ASN A 3 0.11 -53.17 -2.20
C ASN A 3 -0.80 -52.22 -1.41
N ILE A 4 -1.05 -51.02 -1.94
CA ILE A 4 -2.04 -50.09 -1.41
C ILE A 4 -3.42 -50.61 -1.81
N ILE A 5 -4.16 -51.17 -0.86
CA ILE A 5 -5.57 -51.53 -1.05
C ILE A 5 -6.37 -50.24 -0.94
N LEU A 6 -6.85 -49.72 -2.06
CA LEU A 6 -7.77 -48.58 -2.11
C LEU A 6 -9.20 -49.12 -2.00
N PRO A 7 -9.92 -48.82 -0.91
CA PRO A 7 -11.33 -49.11 -0.84
C PRO A 7 -12.10 -48.20 -1.82
N ILE A 8 -13.08 -48.78 -2.53
CA ILE A 8 -13.83 -48.07 -3.55
C ILE A 8 -15.28 -47.90 -3.04
N PRO A 9 -15.70 -46.69 -2.66
CA PRO A 9 -17.06 -46.41 -2.19
C PRO A 9 -18.04 -46.49 -3.36
N SER A 10 -19.35 -46.39 -3.10
CA SER A 10 -20.36 -46.41 -4.19
C SER A 10 -20.14 -45.26 -5.18
N LEU A 11 -20.54 -45.49 -6.45
CA LEU A 11 -20.37 -44.50 -7.52
C LEU A 11 -21.03 -43.15 -7.20
N GLU A 12 -22.16 -43.18 -6.48
CA GLU A 12 -22.86 -41.97 -6.04
C GLU A 12 -22.02 -41.15 -5.06
N ILE A 13 -21.33 -41.82 -4.13
CA ILE A 13 -20.44 -41.18 -3.17
C ILE A 13 -19.20 -40.63 -3.91
N GLN A 14 -18.63 -41.40 -4.85
CA GLN A 14 -17.52 -40.94 -5.67
C GLN A 14 -17.88 -39.65 -6.45
N ASN A 15 -19.05 -39.60 -7.08
CA ASN A 15 -19.51 -38.43 -7.83
C ASN A 15 -19.75 -37.21 -6.94
N LYS A 16 -20.31 -37.41 -5.73
CA LYS A 16 -20.46 -36.31 -4.75
C LYS A 16 -19.11 -35.79 -4.28
N ILE A 17 -18.13 -36.67 -4.07
CA ILE A 17 -16.76 -36.30 -3.70
C ILE A 17 -16.14 -35.45 -4.81
N VAL A 18 -16.19 -35.90 -6.06
CA VAL A 18 -15.66 -35.14 -7.21
C VAL A 18 -16.31 -33.77 -7.31
N GLN A 19 -17.64 -33.66 -7.24
CA GLN A 19 -18.34 -32.38 -7.30
C GLN A 19 -17.93 -31.39 -6.19
N ILE A 20 -17.67 -31.89 -4.98
CA ILE A 20 -17.22 -31.05 -3.85
C ILE A 20 -15.78 -30.58 -4.07
N LEU A 21 -14.90 -31.48 -4.51
CA LEU A 21 -13.49 -31.18 -4.75
C LEU A 21 -13.31 -30.20 -5.92
N ASP A 22 -14.04 -30.39 -7.03
CA ASP A 22 -14.02 -29.51 -8.19
C ASP A 22 -14.48 -28.08 -7.83
N LYS A 23 -15.55 -27.94 -7.04
CA LYS A 23 -16.01 -26.64 -6.55
C LYS A 23 -14.93 -25.93 -5.72
N LEU A 24 -14.28 -26.64 -4.80
CA LEU A 24 -13.22 -26.06 -3.95
C LEU A 24 -11.97 -25.66 -4.75
N GLU A 25 -11.63 -26.42 -5.79
CA GLU A 25 -10.53 -26.09 -6.68
C GLU A 25 -10.81 -24.81 -7.49
N ILE A 26 -12.00 -24.70 -8.08
CA ILE A 26 -12.43 -23.51 -8.82
C ILE A 26 -12.37 -22.26 -7.93
N TYR A 27 -12.94 -22.31 -6.73
CA TYR A 27 -12.96 -21.17 -5.80
C TYR A 27 -11.56 -20.69 -5.36
N SER A 28 -10.54 -21.57 -5.39
CA SER A 28 -9.22 -21.30 -4.81
C SER A 28 -8.09 -21.05 -5.83
N LYS A 29 -8.22 -21.51 -7.08
CA LYS A 29 -7.12 -21.49 -8.06
C LYS A 29 -7.45 -20.82 -9.39
N ASP A 30 -8.71 -20.67 -9.74
CA ASP A 30 -9.06 -20.02 -10.99
C ASP A 30 -8.75 -18.52 -10.90
N ILE A 31 -8.07 -17.97 -11.92
CA ILE A 31 -7.71 -16.56 -12.00
C ILE A 31 -8.91 -15.72 -12.48
N ASN A 32 -9.81 -16.35 -13.23
CA ASN A 32 -10.99 -15.73 -13.84
C ASN A 32 -12.27 -15.92 -13.02
N THR A 33 -12.22 -16.66 -11.91
CA THR A 33 -13.34 -16.87 -10.99
C THR A 33 -12.84 -16.94 -9.53
N GLY A 34 -13.76 -17.01 -8.56
CA GLY A 34 -13.39 -17.20 -7.15
C GLY A 34 -12.55 -16.06 -6.53
N LEU A 35 -11.73 -16.41 -5.54
CA LEU A 35 -11.02 -15.44 -4.70
C LEU A 35 -9.92 -14.63 -5.43
N PRO A 36 -9.13 -15.21 -6.37
CA PRO A 36 -8.14 -14.43 -7.12
C PRO A 36 -8.76 -13.32 -7.98
N LEU A 37 -9.91 -13.59 -8.62
CA LEU A 37 -10.67 -12.57 -9.35
C LEU A 37 -11.15 -11.47 -8.40
N GLU A 38 -11.75 -11.84 -7.26
CA GLU A 38 -12.24 -10.86 -6.28
C GLU A 38 -11.12 -9.93 -5.79
N VAL A 39 -9.93 -10.46 -5.48
CA VAL A 39 -8.77 -9.63 -5.11
C VAL A 39 -8.39 -8.66 -6.24
N SER A 40 -8.37 -9.14 -7.48
CA SER A 40 -8.06 -8.31 -8.66
C SER A 40 -9.09 -7.19 -8.87
N GLU A 41 -10.38 -7.51 -8.77
CA GLU A 41 -11.48 -6.55 -8.91
C GLU A 41 -11.49 -5.52 -7.79
N ARG A 42 -11.24 -5.92 -6.54
CA ARG A 42 -11.17 -5.00 -5.40
C ARG A 42 -9.95 -4.08 -5.47
N LYS A 43 -8.82 -4.57 -5.99
CA LYS A 43 -7.66 -3.70 -6.30
C LYS A 43 -8.02 -2.65 -7.35
N LYS A 44 -8.68 -3.05 -8.44
CA LYS A 44 -9.19 -2.11 -9.46
C LYS A 44 -10.17 -1.10 -8.87
N GLN A 45 -11.06 -1.55 -7.97
CA GLN A 45 -12.02 -0.70 -7.27
C GLN A 45 -11.31 0.32 -6.37
N TYR A 46 -10.30 -0.09 -5.60
CA TYR A 46 -9.47 0.80 -4.81
C TYR A 46 -8.79 1.86 -5.70
N ASP A 47 -8.13 1.43 -6.78
CA ASP A 47 -7.45 2.34 -7.70
C ASP A 47 -8.43 3.31 -8.36
N TYR A 48 -9.64 2.86 -8.69
CA TYR A 48 -10.70 3.71 -9.22
C TYR A 48 -11.10 4.82 -8.24
N TYR A 49 -11.41 4.47 -6.98
CA TYR A 49 -11.82 5.47 -5.98
C TYR A 49 -10.67 6.39 -5.58
N LEU A 50 -9.44 5.87 -5.47
CA LEU A 50 -8.24 6.66 -5.22
C LEU A 50 -8.08 7.74 -6.30
N ASN A 51 -8.13 7.35 -7.58
CA ASN A 51 -8.02 8.30 -8.69
C ASN A 51 -9.21 9.27 -8.73
N LYS A 52 -10.44 8.80 -8.48
CA LYS A 52 -11.64 9.64 -8.50
C LYS A 52 -11.61 10.72 -7.41
N LEU A 53 -11.22 10.36 -6.18
CA LEU A 53 -11.16 11.30 -5.05
C LEU A 53 -10.03 12.32 -5.18
N LEU A 54 -9.00 12.01 -5.97
CA LEU A 54 -7.81 12.84 -6.15
C LEU A 54 -7.77 13.55 -7.52
N THR A 55 -8.83 13.40 -8.33
CA THR A 55 -8.99 14.10 -9.60
C THR A 55 -10.00 15.22 -9.43
N PHE A 56 -9.50 16.44 -9.39
CA PHE A 56 -10.32 17.64 -9.31
C PHE A 56 -10.41 18.25 -10.71
N LYS A 57 -11.52 18.02 -11.43
CA LYS A 57 -11.76 18.66 -12.73
C LYS A 57 -12.28 20.08 -12.49
N THR A 58 -11.66 21.05 -13.14
CA THR A 58 -12.21 22.40 -13.32
C THR A 58 -13.20 22.37 -14.50
N GLY A 59 -14.50 22.36 -14.25
CA GLY A 59 -15.55 22.54 -15.27
C GLY A 59 -15.67 21.44 -16.34
N GLY A 60 -16.71 20.61 -16.27
CA GLY A 60 -17.08 19.68 -17.34
C GLY A 60 -18.08 18.63 -16.89
N ALA A 61 -19.21 18.53 -17.61
CA ALA A 61 -20.38 17.71 -17.28
C ALA A 61 -20.07 16.22 -17.01
N ILE A 62 -20.82 15.64 -16.07
CA ILE A 62 -20.68 14.25 -15.61
C ILE A 62 -21.90 13.44 -16.06
N GLY A 63 -21.66 12.25 -16.64
CA GLY A 63 -22.70 11.30 -17.07
C GLY A 63 -23.42 10.60 -15.91
N SER A 64 -24.64 10.13 -16.20
CA SER A 64 -25.77 9.93 -15.28
C SER A 64 -25.79 8.70 -14.37
N GLU A 65 -24.67 8.06 -14.03
CA GLU A 65 -24.66 6.84 -13.19
C GLU A 65 -23.84 6.97 -11.90
N GLN A 66 -23.93 8.12 -11.23
CA GLN A 66 -23.08 8.44 -10.07
C GLN A 66 -23.83 9.14 -8.91
N LEU A 67 -25.16 9.08 -8.86
CA LEU A 67 -25.99 10.04 -8.11
C LEU A 67 -25.88 9.99 -6.57
N GLU A 68 -25.35 8.93 -5.95
CA GLU A 68 -25.19 8.88 -4.47
C GLU A 68 -23.81 9.34 -3.98
N CYS A 69 -22.72 8.98 -4.66
CA CYS A 69 -21.40 9.60 -4.42
C CYS A 69 -21.34 11.03 -4.95
N LEU A 70 -22.09 11.36 -6.02
CA LEU A 70 -22.20 12.73 -6.53
C LEU A 70 -22.88 13.65 -5.52
N LYS A 71 -23.92 13.22 -4.78
CA LYS A 71 -24.53 14.10 -3.76
C LYS A 71 -23.57 14.48 -2.62
N PHE A 72 -22.63 13.58 -2.26
CA PHE A 72 -21.55 13.89 -1.32
C PHE A 72 -20.47 14.78 -1.94
N LEU A 73 -20.13 14.57 -3.23
CA LEU A 73 -19.17 15.38 -3.98
C LEU A 73 -19.74 16.74 -4.42
N GLU A 74 -21.04 16.89 -4.63
CA GLU A 74 -21.76 18.14 -4.95
C GLU A 74 -21.73 19.09 -3.77
N ASN A 75 -21.77 18.57 -2.55
CA ASN A 75 -21.47 19.35 -1.34
C ASN A 75 -19.97 19.71 -1.19
N ILE A 76 -19.09 19.09 -2.00
CA ILE A 76 -17.65 19.37 -2.08
C ILE A 76 -17.29 20.33 -3.23
N LEU A 77 -18.20 20.57 -4.16
CA LEU A 77 -17.89 21.27 -5.41
C LEU A 77 -17.88 22.82 -5.31
N ASN A 78 -18.12 23.40 -4.13
CA ASN A 78 -17.93 24.83 -3.85
C ASN A 78 -16.63 25.15 -3.06
N PHE A 79 -15.61 24.30 -3.14
CA PHE A 79 -14.33 24.55 -2.46
C PHE A 79 -13.27 25.09 -3.41
N THR A 80 -12.56 26.12 -2.96
CA THR A 80 -11.36 26.63 -3.63
C THR A 80 -10.24 25.60 -3.52
N ILE A 81 -9.64 25.27 -4.65
CA ILE A 81 -8.51 24.35 -4.73
C ILE A 81 -7.29 25.16 -5.14
N GLU A 82 -6.26 25.15 -4.30
CA GLU A 82 -4.97 25.71 -4.65
C GLU A 82 -4.11 24.67 -5.34
N TYR A 83 -3.26 25.08 -6.27
CA TYR A 83 -2.29 24.20 -6.90
C TYR A 83 -0.90 24.60 -6.44
N LYS A 84 -0.18 23.66 -5.82
CA LYS A 84 1.15 23.89 -5.24
C LYS A 84 2.14 22.88 -5.77
N GLU A 85 3.36 23.29 -6.05
CA GLU A 85 4.45 22.35 -6.31
C GLU A 85 4.82 21.60 -5.02
N LEU A 86 5.16 20.31 -5.10
CA LEU A 86 5.48 19.48 -3.93
C LEU A 86 6.55 20.12 -3.04
N TRP A 87 7.64 20.63 -3.61
CA TRP A 87 8.71 21.29 -2.84
C TRP A 87 8.22 22.49 -2.02
N SER A 88 7.14 23.15 -2.46
CA SER A 88 6.64 24.35 -1.79
C SER A 88 5.90 24.02 -0.48
N ILE A 89 5.41 22.78 -0.32
CA ILE A 89 4.58 22.34 0.82
C ILE A 89 5.22 21.25 1.70
N VAL A 90 6.37 20.69 1.32
CA VAL A 90 7.13 19.72 2.14
C VAL A 90 8.59 20.11 2.30
N ASN A 91 9.20 19.70 3.43
CA ASN A 91 10.64 19.76 3.65
C ASN A 91 11.25 18.38 3.45
N PHE A 92 12.41 18.31 2.83
CA PHE A 92 13.17 17.07 2.61
C PHE A 92 14.30 16.92 3.64
N ASP A 93 14.73 15.70 3.88
CA ASP A 93 15.85 15.37 4.78
C ASP A 93 17.25 15.56 4.18
N LYS A 94 17.33 15.88 2.89
CA LYS A 94 18.57 16.13 2.19
C LYS A 94 18.40 17.05 0.99
N LYS A 95 19.53 17.56 0.53
CA LYS A 95 19.61 18.40 -0.67
C LYS A 95 19.76 17.56 -1.93
N PHE A 96 19.23 18.07 -3.03
CA PHE A 96 19.32 17.44 -4.34
C PHE A 96 20.19 18.26 -5.28
N LYS A 97 21.09 17.57 -6.00
CA LYS A 97 21.97 18.19 -6.99
C LYS A 97 21.13 18.73 -8.15
N GLY A 98 21.40 19.96 -8.57
CA GLY A 98 20.69 20.59 -9.69
C GLY A 98 19.29 21.13 -9.36
N VAL A 99 18.94 21.20 -8.06
CA VAL A 99 17.74 21.86 -7.56
C VAL A 99 18.14 23.21 -6.96
N ASP A 100 17.36 24.26 -7.22
CA ASP A 100 17.62 25.61 -6.73
C ASP A 100 17.57 25.69 -5.20
N LYS A 101 18.39 26.56 -4.60
CA LYS A 101 18.51 26.66 -3.13
C LYS A 101 17.20 27.04 -2.44
N ASN A 102 16.41 27.93 -3.05
CA ASN A 102 15.09 28.35 -2.55
C ASN A 102 14.08 27.19 -2.45
N LYS A 103 14.24 26.14 -3.27
CA LYS A 103 13.37 24.96 -3.24
C LYS A 103 13.71 23.98 -2.10
N GLN A 104 14.82 24.19 -1.40
CA GLN A 104 15.38 23.27 -0.39
C GLN A 104 16.08 24.04 0.75
N GLU A 105 15.45 25.13 1.21
CA GLU A 105 15.98 26.00 2.26
C GLU A 105 16.06 25.29 3.61
N THR A 106 15.01 24.55 3.96
CA THR A 106 14.91 23.79 5.21
C THR A 106 15.19 22.32 4.95
N ILE A 107 16.13 21.75 5.72
CA ILE A 107 16.52 20.34 5.64
C ILE A 107 16.19 19.65 6.96
N LEU A 108 15.37 18.60 6.90
CA LEU A 108 15.00 17.79 8.05
C LEU A 108 16.20 16.96 8.52
N LYS A 109 16.30 16.71 9.83
CA LYS A 109 17.41 15.97 10.44
C LYS A 109 16.97 14.56 10.86
N PHE A 110 16.68 13.72 9.87
CA PHE A 110 16.44 12.31 10.12
C PHE A 110 17.73 11.50 10.01
N LYS A 111 17.77 10.41 10.76
CA LYS A 111 18.90 9.48 10.79
C LYS A 111 18.62 8.33 9.84
N HIS A 112 19.69 7.85 9.19
CA HIS A 112 19.63 6.76 8.24
C HIS A 112 20.68 5.72 8.59
N ILE A 113 20.36 4.44 8.39
CA ILE A 113 21.30 3.33 8.50
C ILE A 113 21.40 2.58 7.16
N SER A 114 22.36 1.67 7.06
CA SER A 114 22.45 0.78 5.90
C SER A 114 21.38 -0.32 5.95
N ALA A 115 21.01 -0.85 4.77
CA ALA A 115 20.10 -1.99 4.69
C ALA A 115 20.60 -3.21 5.47
N THR A 116 21.92 -3.42 5.50
CA THR A 116 22.57 -4.47 6.29
C THR A 116 22.36 -4.27 7.79
N ASN A 117 22.43 -3.03 8.28
CA ASN A 117 22.19 -2.74 9.69
C ASN A 117 20.69 -2.80 10.03
N LEU A 118 19.80 -2.40 9.13
CA LEU A 118 18.35 -2.50 9.33
C LEU A 118 17.92 -3.95 9.56
N LYS A 119 18.51 -4.90 8.82
CA LYS A 119 18.21 -6.34 8.96
C LYS A 119 18.72 -6.97 10.26
N LYS A 120 19.57 -6.28 11.04
CA LYS A 120 20.07 -6.78 12.33
C LYS A 120 19.10 -6.56 13.49
N TYR A 121 18.05 -5.76 13.30
CA TYR A 121 17.06 -5.52 14.34
C TYR A 121 16.23 -6.78 14.59
N PHE A 122 16.00 -7.09 15.87
CA PHE A 122 15.14 -8.18 16.26
C PHE A 122 13.69 -7.86 15.89
N LEU A 123 13.09 -8.74 15.11
CA LEU A 123 11.69 -8.64 14.71
C LEU A 123 10.81 -9.11 15.85
N VAL A 124 9.78 -8.33 16.15
CA VAL A 124 8.77 -8.69 17.12
C VAL A 124 7.44 -8.82 16.38
N PRO A 125 6.91 -10.04 16.18
CA PRO A 125 5.61 -10.25 15.56
C PRO A 125 4.53 -9.46 16.30
N ASN A 126 3.61 -8.85 15.56
CA ASN A 126 2.49 -8.04 16.08
C ASN A 126 2.92 -6.82 16.92
N CYS A 127 4.16 -6.34 16.77
CA CYS A 127 4.62 -5.08 17.34
C CYS A 127 4.34 -3.93 16.38
N ASN A 128 3.89 -2.78 16.89
CA ASN A 128 3.72 -1.53 16.12
C ASN A 128 4.49 -0.36 16.77
N GLU A 129 5.54 -0.64 17.56
CA GLU A 129 6.28 0.38 18.30
C GLU A 129 7.23 1.19 17.41
N VAL A 130 8.14 0.52 16.69
CA VAL A 130 9.13 1.17 15.81
C VAL A 130 9.13 0.49 14.45
N ARG A 131 8.79 1.24 13.39
CA ARG A 131 8.76 0.71 12.02
C ARG A 131 10.13 0.73 11.37
N LEU A 132 10.48 -0.34 10.64
CA LEU A 132 11.72 -0.46 9.88
C LEU A 132 11.49 -0.04 8.42
N LEU A 133 11.75 1.24 8.10
CA LEU A 133 11.54 1.81 6.77
C LEU A 133 12.71 1.45 5.84
N SER A 134 12.59 0.31 5.13
CA SER A 134 13.53 -0.05 4.05
C SER A 134 13.18 0.63 2.72
N THR A 135 14.14 0.65 1.79
CA THR A 135 13.91 1.02 0.38
C THR A 135 13.10 -0.01 -0.42
N GLY A 136 12.97 -1.24 0.08
CA GLY A 136 12.29 -2.34 -0.61
C GLY A 136 10.94 -2.70 0.01
N LEU A 137 10.46 -3.91 -0.27
CA LEU A 137 9.22 -4.45 0.29
C LEU A 137 9.36 -4.92 1.75
N TYR A 138 10.56 -4.89 2.32
CA TYR A 138 10.76 -5.18 3.73
C TYR A 138 10.08 -4.09 4.57
N ASP A 139 9.05 -4.47 5.31
CA ASP A 139 8.16 -3.57 6.05
C ASP A 139 7.78 -4.20 7.39
N GLU A 140 8.77 -4.24 8.28
CA GLU A 140 8.69 -4.93 9.57
C GLU A 140 8.76 -3.94 10.74
N TYR A 141 8.56 -4.46 11.95
CA TYR A 141 8.61 -3.68 13.19
C TYR A 141 9.58 -4.27 14.21
N THR A 142 10.14 -3.39 15.04
CA THR A 142 10.96 -3.74 16.21
C THR A 142 10.44 -3.03 17.46
N LYS A 143 10.98 -3.41 18.61
CA LYS A 143 10.61 -2.82 19.91
C LYS A 143 11.32 -1.49 20.12
N TYR A 144 10.66 -0.54 20.76
CA TYR A 144 11.27 0.71 21.15
C TYR A 144 12.41 0.48 22.15
N ASN A 145 13.57 1.06 21.85
CA ASN A 145 14.73 1.05 22.72
C ASN A 145 15.24 2.48 22.90
N LYS A 146 15.07 3.03 24.11
CA LYS A 146 15.52 4.38 24.45
C LYS A 146 17.04 4.61 24.24
N LYS A 147 17.85 3.55 24.28
CA LYS A 147 19.31 3.63 24.07
C LYS A 147 19.69 3.63 22.59
N ASP A 148 18.78 3.31 21.69
CA ASP A 148 19.07 3.28 20.26
C ASP A 148 19.02 4.70 19.68
N LEU A 149 20.20 5.19 19.32
CA LEU A 149 20.37 6.50 18.74
C LEU A 149 19.90 6.58 17.29
N ASN A 150 19.55 5.48 16.61
CA ASN A 150 19.07 5.50 15.22
C ASN A 150 17.56 5.71 15.09
N ILE A 151 16.82 5.63 16.20
CA ILE A 151 15.37 5.85 16.20
C ILE A 151 15.07 7.32 15.92
N ASN A 152 14.25 7.53 14.91
CA ASN A 152 13.60 8.79 14.58
C ASN A 152 12.16 8.80 15.13
N TYR A 153 11.58 9.99 15.25
CA TYR A 153 10.15 10.17 15.52
C TYR A 153 9.61 11.28 14.62
N GLY A 154 8.43 11.05 14.02
CA GLY A 154 7.73 12.07 13.24
C GLY A 154 6.75 11.49 12.23
N GLU A 155 6.18 12.39 11.42
CA GLU A 155 5.32 12.06 10.28
C GLU A 155 6.14 12.17 9.00
N VAL A 156 6.27 11.09 8.25
CA VAL A 156 7.12 11.06 7.05
C VAL A 156 6.48 10.32 5.90
N ILE A 157 6.78 10.80 4.69
CA ILE A 157 6.70 10.01 3.47
C ILE A 157 8.12 9.62 3.09
N SER A 158 8.31 8.37 2.68
CA SER A 158 9.60 7.87 2.19
C SER A 158 9.53 7.53 0.71
N ILE A 159 10.53 7.98 -0.05
CA ILE A 159 10.83 7.52 -1.41
C ILE A 159 12.21 6.85 -1.37
N PRO A 160 12.39 5.63 -1.90
CA PRO A 160 13.68 4.97 -1.97
C PRO A 160 14.73 5.82 -2.68
N SER A 161 15.92 5.98 -2.09
CA SER A 161 17.00 6.69 -2.78
C SER A 161 17.58 5.87 -3.93
N GLY A 162 17.25 4.58 -4.02
CA GLY A 162 17.58 3.69 -5.12
C GLY A 162 16.75 2.41 -5.09
N GLY A 163 16.55 1.80 -6.26
CA GLY A 163 15.72 0.61 -6.44
C GLY A 163 14.38 0.93 -7.08
N ASP A 164 13.32 0.25 -6.64
CA ASP A 164 11.96 0.47 -7.15
C ASP A 164 11.29 1.67 -6.47
N ALA A 165 10.41 2.36 -7.20
CA ALA A 165 9.62 3.46 -6.64
C ALA A 165 8.52 2.92 -5.74
N ILE A 166 8.83 2.77 -4.45
CA ILE A 166 7.92 2.27 -3.41
C ILE A 166 7.69 3.38 -2.39
N LEU A 167 6.52 4.04 -2.46
CA LEU A 167 6.13 5.05 -1.48
C LEU A 167 5.65 4.41 -0.18
N LYS A 168 6.13 4.91 0.96
CA LYS A 168 5.57 4.56 2.28
C LYS A 168 5.23 5.82 3.05
N TYR A 169 4.18 5.72 3.86
CA TYR A 169 3.79 6.72 4.85
C TYR A 169 3.95 6.13 6.24
N HIS A 170 4.46 6.92 7.18
CA HIS A 170 4.55 6.52 8.58
C HIS A 170 4.38 7.70 9.53
N GLN A 171 3.71 7.46 10.65
CA GLN A 171 3.58 8.39 11.76
C GLN A 171 3.98 7.68 13.06
N GLY A 172 5.02 8.17 13.73
CA GLY A 172 5.49 7.62 14.99
C GLY A 172 6.99 7.34 15.00
N TYR A 173 7.43 6.34 15.77
CA TYR A 173 8.85 5.96 15.82
C TYR A 173 9.23 5.10 14.62
N PHE A 174 10.40 5.37 14.04
CA PHE A 174 10.91 4.60 12.91
C PHE A 174 12.43 4.59 12.85
N ILE A 175 12.96 3.60 12.15
CA ILE A 175 14.36 3.52 11.75
C ILE A 175 14.39 3.46 10.22
N ASP A 176 15.10 4.39 9.60
CA ASP A 176 15.16 4.50 8.15
C ASP A 176 16.43 3.86 7.57
N SER A 177 16.27 3.18 6.44
CA SER A 177 17.39 2.72 5.63
C SER A 177 17.37 3.34 4.25
N LEU A 178 18.20 4.37 4.05
CA LEU A 178 18.54 4.96 2.75
C LEU A 178 17.32 5.44 1.93
N ASN A 179 16.27 5.94 2.59
CA ASN A 179 15.22 6.64 1.87
C ASN A 179 15.56 8.14 1.67
N ILE A 180 14.74 8.79 0.87
CA ILE A 180 14.50 10.23 0.89
C ILE A 180 13.26 10.42 1.74
N LEU A 181 13.40 11.07 2.89
CA LEU A 181 12.29 11.37 3.79
C LEU A 181 11.85 12.81 3.61
N PHE A 182 10.55 13.03 3.67
CA PHE A 182 9.98 14.36 3.67
C PHE A 182 8.73 14.44 4.53
N SER A 183 8.50 15.63 5.08
CA SER A 183 7.40 15.93 5.98
C SER A 183 6.75 17.27 5.62
N SER A 184 5.52 17.48 6.09
CA SER A 184 4.76 18.69 5.81
C SER A 184 5.45 19.91 6.41
N LYS A 185 5.52 21.00 5.63
CA LYS A 185 6.02 22.29 6.12
C LYS A 185 5.07 22.93 7.14
N ASP A 186 3.76 22.71 6.97
CA ASP A 186 2.73 23.18 7.88
C ASP A 186 1.59 22.15 7.93
N PRO A 187 1.58 21.26 8.93
CA PRO A 187 0.50 20.27 9.11
C PRO A 187 -0.89 20.87 9.31
N LYS A 188 -1.01 22.16 9.66
CA LYS A 188 -2.29 22.87 9.78
C LYS A 188 -2.82 23.37 8.43
N GLN A 189 -2.03 23.30 7.37
CA GLN A 189 -2.45 23.65 6.01
C GLN A 189 -2.40 22.44 5.08
N TRP A 190 -1.40 21.56 5.27
CA TRP A 190 -1.10 20.47 4.36
C TRP A 190 -1.00 19.16 5.14
N ASN A 191 -2.06 18.35 5.05
CA ASN A 191 -2.08 17.01 5.61
C ASN A 191 -1.10 16.11 4.84
N LEU A 192 -0.08 15.59 5.52
CA LEU A 192 0.97 14.80 4.87
C LEU A 192 0.42 13.49 4.30
N LYS A 193 -0.55 12.86 4.96
CA LYS A 193 -1.18 11.62 4.48
C LYS A 193 -2.03 11.85 3.23
N PHE A 194 -2.65 13.03 3.08
CA PHE A 194 -3.30 13.43 1.84
C PHE A 194 -2.28 13.54 0.69
N ILE A 195 -1.15 14.22 0.94
CA ILE A 195 -0.04 14.31 -0.02
C ILE A 195 0.45 12.90 -0.40
N TYR A 196 0.62 12.00 0.57
CA TYR A 196 0.99 10.62 0.33
C TYR A 196 0.03 9.91 -0.64
N TYR A 197 -1.27 9.98 -0.39
CA TYR A 197 -2.27 9.39 -1.27
C TYR A 197 -2.27 10.02 -2.67
N PHE A 198 -2.07 11.34 -2.76
CA PHE A 198 -1.89 12.00 -4.06
C PHE A 198 -0.68 11.45 -4.82
N LEU A 199 0.48 11.35 -4.18
CA LEU A 199 1.68 10.76 -4.78
C LEU A 199 1.47 9.30 -5.19
N LYS A 200 0.73 8.51 -4.39
CA LYS A 200 0.34 7.13 -4.71
C LYS A 200 -0.51 7.07 -5.98
N SER A 201 -1.46 8.00 -6.18
CA SER A 201 -2.21 8.08 -7.45
C SER A 201 -1.33 8.46 -8.65
N LYS A 202 -0.22 9.16 -8.41
CA LYS A 202 0.79 9.53 -9.42
C LYS A 202 1.99 8.57 -9.47
N ILE A 203 1.83 7.33 -8.99
CA ILE A 203 2.94 6.38 -8.90
C ILE A 203 3.63 6.12 -10.24
N ASN A 204 2.90 6.14 -11.35
CA ASN A 204 3.50 5.95 -12.68
C ASN A 204 4.40 7.13 -13.09
N PHE A 205 4.02 8.36 -12.75
CA PHE A 205 4.88 9.53 -12.94
C PHE A 205 6.17 9.40 -12.11
N ILE A 206 6.05 8.96 -10.85
CA ILE A 206 7.20 8.77 -9.98
C ILE A 206 8.11 7.65 -10.52
N ARG A 207 7.54 6.49 -10.90
CA ARG A 207 8.27 5.36 -11.51
C ARG A 207 9.02 5.76 -12.78
N ASN A 208 8.39 6.56 -13.64
CA ASN A 208 9.03 7.03 -14.88
C ASN A 208 10.18 8.00 -14.62
N ASN A 209 10.20 8.64 -13.45
CA ASN A 209 11.28 9.51 -13.00
C ASN A 209 12.36 8.78 -12.18
N PHE A 210 12.28 7.46 -12.03
CA PHE A 210 13.38 6.64 -11.51
C PHE A 210 14.31 6.25 -12.67
N VAL A 211 15.50 6.83 -12.70
CA VAL A 211 16.45 6.75 -13.83
C VAL A 211 17.73 6.02 -13.43
N GLY A 212 18.34 5.30 -14.37
CA GLY A 212 19.56 4.51 -14.15
C GLY A 212 19.49 3.14 -14.80
N SER A 213 20.65 2.60 -15.21
CA SER A 213 20.75 1.31 -15.93
C SER A 213 20.77 0.11 -14.99
N SER A 214 21.58 0.14 -13.92
CA SER A 214 21.68 -0.95 -12.95
C SER A 214 20.76 -0.75 -11.75
N ILE A 215 20.99 0.33 -10.99
CA ILE A 215 20.12 0.75 -9.89
C ILE A 215 19.49 2.07 -10.31
N LYS A 216 18.16 2.10 -10.32
CA LYS A 216 17.42 3.32 -10.63
C LYS A 216 17.39 4.23 -9.40
N HIS A 217 17.57 5.52 -9.62
CA HIS A 217 17.52 6.56 -8.60
C HIS A 217 16.42 7.57 -8.95
N PRO A 218 15.73 8.16 -7.95
CA PRO A 218 14.72 9.16 -8.21
C PRO A 218 15.34 10.44 -8.79
N ASN A 219 14.83 10.90 -9.92
CA ASN A 219 15.12 12.23 -10.44
C ASN A 219 14.33 13.27 -9.64
N MET A 220 14.92 13.69 -8.52
CA MET A 220 14.28 14.66 -7.62
C MET A 220 14.13 16.05 -8.24
N LYS A 221 14.82 16.38 -9.34
CA LYS A 221 14.58 17.65 -10.04
C LYS A 221 13.16 17.71 -10.62
N GLU A 222 12.65 16.59 -11.12
CA GLU A 222 11.31 16.50 -11.70
C GLU A 222 10.25 16.21 -10.64
N ILE A 223 10.52 15.26 -9.74
CA ILE A 223 9.52 14.81 -8.74
C ILE A 223 9.08 15.96 -7.83
N ILE A 224 9.98 16.84 -7.41
CA ILE A 224 9.65 17.91 -6.47
C ILE A 224 8.82 19.04 -7.10
N ASN A 225 8.80 19.16 -8.43
CA ASN A 225 7.98 20.14 -9.15
C ASN A 225 6.58 19.59 -9.50
N LEU A 226 6.26 18.37 -9.05
CA LEU A 226 4.92 17.82 -9.24
C LEU A 226 3.88 18.76 -8.61
N ILE A 227 2.90 19.16 -9.42
CA ILE A 227 1.80 20.02 -8.98
C ILE A 227 0.76 19.18 -8.26
N ILE A 228 0.41 19.60 -7.04
CA ILE A 228 -0.54 18.94 -6.15
C ILE A 228 -1.75 19.87 -5.97
N PRO A 229 -2.99 19.38 -6.21
CA PRO A 229 -4.21 20.08 -5.84
C PRO A 229 -4.40 19.98 -4.33
N ILE A 230 -4.45 21.13 -3.67
CA ILE A 230 -4.58 21.30 -2.23
C ILE A 230 -5.96 21.93 -1.97
N PRO A 231 -6.99 21.12 -1.66
CA PRO A 231 -8.24 21.64 -1.12
C PRO A 231 -8.05 22.10 0.33
N SER A 232 -9.09 22.63 0.97
CA SER A 232 -9.03 22.99 2.40
C SER A 232 -8.62 21.81 3.29
N LEU A 233 -8.00 22.08 4.44
CA LEU A 233 -7.53 21.03 5.36
C LEU A 233 -8.65 20.05 5.74
N ASP A 234 -9.87 20.54 5.97
CA ASP A 234 -11.03 19.70 6.31
C ASP A 234 -11.35 18.69 5.20
N ILE A 235 -11.24 19.09 3.94
CA ILE A 235 -11.45 18.22 2.79
C ILE A 235 -10.31 17.23 2.63
N GLN A 236 -9.06 17.68 2.80
CA GLN A 236 -7.91 16.77 2.84
C GLN A 236 -8.11 15.67 3.90
N ASN A 237 -8.54 16.04 5.12
CA ASN A 237 -8.81 15.11 6.22
C ASN A 237 -9.94 14.13 5.90
N LYS A 238 -11.05 14.60 5.32
CA LYS A 238 -12.16 13.73 4.90
C LYS A 238 -11.73 12.72 3.83
N ILE A 239 -10.94 13.17 2.84
CA ILE A 239 -10.39 12.29 1.81
C ILE A 239 -9.48 11.23 2.46
N VAL A 240 -8.58 11.63 3.35
CA VAL A 240 -7.72 10.70 4.10
C VAL A 240 -8.53 9.67 4.88
N GLN A 241 -9.58 10.09 5.59
CA GLN A 241 -10.44 9.15 6.34
C GLN A 241 -11.10 8.11 5.44
N ILE A 242 -11.55 8.50 4.25
CA ILE A 242 -12.15 7.57 3.28
C ILE A 242 -11.09 6.63 2.72
N LEU A 243 -9.93 7.15 2.31
CA LEU A 243 -8.85 6.37 1.74
C LEU A 243 -8.21 5.40 2.76
N ASP A 244 -8.09 5.81 4.02
CA ASP A 244 -7.65 4.95 5.12
C ASP A 244 -8.59 3.77 5.31
N LYS A 245 -9.91 4.00 5.31
CA LYS A 245 -10.91 2.92 5.41
C LYS A 245 -10.81 1.97 4.21
N LEU A 246 -10.66 2.51 3.01
CA LEU A 246 -10.50 1.70 1.79
C LEU A 246 -9.21 0.88 1.81
N GLU A 247 -8.10 1.46 2.28
CA GLU A 247 -6.82 0.78 2.41
C GLU A 247 -6.87 -0.33 3.48
N LEU A 248 -7.54 -0.08 4.60
CA LEU A 248 -7.78 -1.10 5.63
C LEU A 248 -8.57 -2.28 5.05
N TYR A 249 -9.70 -2.01 4.39
CA TYR A 249 -10.49 -3.07 3.74
C TYR A 249 -9.67 -3.84 2.68
N ALA A 250 -8.89 -3.13 1.87
CA ALA A 250 -8.01 -3.78 0.89
C ALA A 250 -6.94 -4.64 1.57
N LYS A 251 -6.38 -4.21 2.70
CA LYS A 251 -5.38 -4.97 3.47
C LYS A 251 -5.99 -6.22 4.09
N ASP A 252 -7.14 -6.09 4.76
CA ASP A 252 -7.87 -7.22 5.35
C ASP A 252 -8.20 -8.29 4.30
N ILE A 253 -8.55 -7.87 3.10
CA ILE A 253 -8.75 -8.75 1.94
C ILE A 253 -7.43 -9.40 1.51
N ASN A 254 -6.37 -8.61 1.29
CA ASN A 254 -5.07 -9.13 0.83
C ASN A 254 -4.38 -10.06 1.86
N GLU A 255 -4.65 -9.92 3.15
CA GLU A 255 -4.08 -10.77 4.20
C GLU A 255 -5.03 -11.91 4.59
N GLY A 256 -6.32 -11.61 4.75
CA GLY A 256 -7.36 -12.54 5.17
C GLY A 256 -7.70 -13.58 4.11
N LEU A 257 -7.80 -13.21 2.84
CA LEU A 257 -8.15 -14.18 1.78
C LEU A 257 -7.05 -15.21 1.52
N PRO A 258 -5.74 -14.87 1.47
CA PRO A 258 -4.70 -15.89 1.39
C PRO A 258 -4.69 -16.83 2.59
N GLN A 259 -4.98 -16.33 3.80
CA GLN A 259 -5.17 -17.17 4.98
C GLN A 259 -6.37 -18.09 4.82
N GLU A 260 -7.51 -17.57 4.34
CA GLU A 260 -8.69 -18.37 4.05
C GLU A 260 -8.39 -19.43 2.98
N ILE A 261 -7.72 -19.08 1.87
CA ILE A 261 -7.30 -20.03 0.83
C ILE A 261 -6.45 -21.14 1.44
N LYS A 262 -5.49 -20.80 2.31
CA LYS A 262 -4.65 -21.78 3.00
C LYS A 262 -5.47 -22.69 3.91
N LEU A 263 -6.40 -22.13 4.68
CA LEU A 263 -7.32 -22.90 5.52
C LEU A 263 -8.21 -23.83 4.70
N ARG A 264 -8.75 -23.35 3.57
CA ARG A 264 -9.56 -24.13 2.64
C ARG A 264 -8.75 -25.23 1.96
N LYS A 265 -7.49 -24.97 1.58
CA LYS A 265 -6.57 -26.01 1.05
C LYS A 265 -6.25 -27.07 2.10
N ASN A 266 -5.91 -26.65 3.33
CA ASN A 266 -5.70 -27.59 4.42
C ASN A 266 -6.96 -28.41 4.72
N GLN A 267 -8.14 -27.78 4.67
CA GLN A 267 -9.43 -28.42 4.83
C GLN A 267 -9.73 -29.38 3.67
N PHE A 268 -9.43 -29.00 2.44
CA PHE A 268 -9.49 -29.85 1.25
C PHE A 268 -8.59 -31.06 1.40
N ASP A 269 -7.31 -30.89 1.75
CA ASP A 269 -6.35 -31.97 1.95
C ASP A 269 -6.79 -32.89 3.10
N PHE A 270 -7.33 -32.32 4.19
CA PHE A 270 -7.88 -33.09 5.30
C PHE A 270 -9.07 -33.93 4.85
N TYR A 271 -10.05 -33.35 4.15
CA TYR A 271 -11.21 -34.10 3.66
C TYR A 271 -10.82 -35.10 2.57
N LEU A 272 -9.92 -34.76 1.66
CA LEU A 272 -9.36 -35.67 0.66
C LEU A 272 -8.72 -36.88 1.35
N ASN A 273 -7.83 -36.66 2.31
CA ASN A 273 -7.20 -37.75 3.08
C ASN A 273 -8.21 -38.57 3.89
N LYS A 274 -9.26 -37.93 4.44
CA LYS A 274 -10.32 -38.62 5.20
C LYS A 274 -11.24 -39.43 4.28
N LEU A 275 -11.56 -38.91 3.10
CA LEU A 275 -12.38 -39.57 2.09
C LEU A 275 -11.62 -40.71 1.40
N LEU A 276 -10.31 -40.60 1.28
CA LEU A 276 -9.43 -41.67 0.76
C LEU A 276 -9.05 -42.72 1.83
N LYS A 277 -9.30 -42.44 3.11
CA LYS A 277 -9.27 -43.43 4.19
C LYS A 277 -10.64 -44.09 4.31
N PHE A 278 -10.82 -45.22 3.66
CA PHE A 278 -11.92 -46.09 4.05
C PHE A 278 -11.40 -47.16 5.00
N ASN A 279 -12.08 -47.30 6.14
CA ASN A 279 -11.82 -48.41 7.05
C ASN A 279 -12.20 -49.72 6.33
N LYS A 280 -11.35 -50.73 6.52
CA LYS A 280 -11.54 -52.10 6.01
C LYS A 280 -12.91 -52.66 6.36
#